data_AF-A0A4U9INJ5-F1
#
_entry.id   AF-A0A4U9INJ5-F1
#
_cell.length_a   1.000
_cell.length_b   1.000
_cell.length_c   1.000
_cell.angle_alpha   90.00
_cell.angle_beta   90.00
_cell.angle_gamma   90.00
#
_symmetry.space_group_name_H-M   'P 1'
#
loop_
_entity.id
_entity.type
_entity.pdbx_description
1 polymer ?
#
loop_
_entity_poly.entity_id
_entity_poly.type
_entity_poly.pdbx_seq_one_letter_code
_entity_poly.pdbx_strand_id
1 'polypeptide(L)'
;MAARNTTLQLMLNGQPLGTVPLGSADSNVSSYQLDVPAAMVVSRNNISFKINDGDALLCQRDLSDSYQVTIMPNTRLDLEAQQLNIAADLSHFPRPFLDEMQMTPTTLTFAFPAKTLPEQVGAAALIASWLGIEADYRGIAFDALHDQLPEKNGILFGKPGESIGGLTLPASNGLRCRSSITRPTRSTSCCWWWAITNSN
;
A
#
# COMPACT_ATOMS: atom_id res chain seq x y z
N MET A 1 3.60 3.88 46.57
CA MET A 1 2.56 2.82 46.61
C MET A 1 2.34 2.40 45.17
N ALA A 2 2.67 1.16 44.82
CA ALA A 2 2.53 0.66 43.46
C ALA A 2 1.05 0.49 43.12
N ALA A 3 0.58 1.11 42.04
CA ALA A 3 -0.77 0.88 41.52
C ALA A 3 -0.86 -0.61 41.13
N ARG A 4 -1.67 -1.39 41.86
CA ARG A 4 -1.67 -2.86 41.72
C ARG A 4 -2.55 -3.36 40.58
N ASN A 5 -3.29 -2.49 39.89
CA ASN A 5 -4.25 -2.87 38.86
C ASN A 5 -4.35 -1.88 37.68
N THR A 6 -3.25 -1.25 37.26
CA THR A 6 -3.27 -0.39 36.05
C THR A 6 -2.95 -1.21 34.81
N THR A 7 -3.78 -1.08 33.77
CA THR A 7 -3.60 -1.77 32.49
C THR A 7 -3.60 -0.78 31.33
N LEU A 8 -2.76 -1.04 30.33
CA LEU A 8 -2.78 -0.35 29.05
C LEU A 8 -3.57 -1.20 28.06
N GLN A 9 -4.72 -0.72 27.64
CA GLN A 9 -5.53 -1.33 26.61
C GLN A 9 -5.13 -0.78 25.24
N LEU A 10 -4.85 -1.70 24.31
CA LEU A 10 -4.60 -1.36 22.91
C LEU A 10 -5.86 -1.61 22.09
N MET A 11 -6.20 -0.64 21.25
CA MET A 11 -7.36 -0.70 20.37
C MET A 11 -6.92 -0.44 18.93
N LEU A 12 -7.46 -1.23 18.01
CA LEU A 12 -7.29 -1.07 16.56
C LEU A 12 -8.66 -0.83 15.94
N ASN A 13 -8.83 0.30 15.26
CA ASN A 13 -10.09 0.67 14.61
C ASN A 13 -11.31 0.64 15.56
N GLY A 14 -11.08 0.95 16.85
CA GLY A 14 -12.10 0.89 17.90
C GLY A 14 -12.34 -0.50 18.50
N GLN A 15 -11.70 -1.56 17.99
CA GLN A 15 -11.78 -2.91 18.55
C GLN A 15 -10.62 -3.16 19.53
N PRO A 16 -10.89 -3.75 20.72
CA PRO A 16 -9.83 -4.07 21.66
C PRO A 16 -8.96 -5.21 21.12
N LEU A 17 -7.66 -4.97 20.94
CA LEU A 17 -6.70 -5.99 20.55
C LEU A 17 -6.21 -6.79 21.76
N GLY A 18 -6.03 -6.12 22.89
CA GLY A 18 -5.53 -6.73 24.11
C GLY A 18 -5.26 -5.72 25.21
N THR A 19 -4.99 -6.22 26.40
CA THR A 19 -4.59 -5.44 27.57
C THR A 19 -3.23 -5.88 28.04
N VAL A 20 -2.40 -4.90 28.32
CA VAL A 20 -1.03 -5.07 28.81
C VAL A 20 -0.99 -4.59 30.26
N PRO A 21 -0.58 -5.41 31.23
CA PRO A 21 -0.42 -4.96 32.60
C PRO A 21 0.72 -3.94 32.67
N LEU A 22 0.48 -2.78 33.29
CA LEU A 22 1.54 -1.83 33.57
C LEU A 22 2.19 -2.23 34.90
N GLY A 23 3.47 -2.59 34.85
CA GLY A 23 4.23 -3.07 36.00
C GLY A 23 4.43 -2.00 37.07
N SER A 24 4.63 -2.44 38.31
CA SER A 24 5.10 -1.60 39.40
C SER A 24 6.52 -1.06 39.11
N ALA A 25 6.85 0.11 39.67
CA ALA A 25 8.04 0.93 39.42
C ALA A 25 9.45 0.27 39.51
N ASP A 26 9.55 -1.06 39.69
CA ASP A 26 10.82 -1.79 39.85
C ASP A 26 11.45 -2.23 38.52
N SER A 27 10.71 -2.17 37.40
CA SER A 27 11.25 -2.33 36.05
C SER A 27 10.73 -1.23 35.12
N ASN A 28 11.53 -0.18 34.94
CA ASN A 28 11.15 1.02 34.17
C ASN A 28 10.82 0.77 32.69
N VAL A 29 11.12 -0.42 32.14
CA VAL A 29 10.86 -0.78 30.75
C VAL A 29 10.31 -2.20 30.69
N SER A 30 9.12 -2.35 30.09
CA SER A 30 8.51 -3.64 29.80
C SER A 30 8.26 -3.75 28.30
N SER A 31 8.62 -4.88 27.69
CA SER A 31 8.39 -5.16 26.27
C SER A 31 7.23 -6.14 26.14
N TYR A 32 6.28 -5.82 25.27
CA TYR A 32 5.12 -6.65 24.99
C TYR A 32 4.98 -6.84 23.49
N GLN A 33 4.60 -8.04 23.11
CA GLN A 33 4.25 -8.38 21.74
C GLN A 33 2.77 -8.71 21.70
N LEU A 34 2.05 -8.06 20.79
CA LEU A 34 0.64 -8.30 20.56
C LEU A 34 0.44 -8.61 19.08
N ASP A 35 -0.11 -9.78 18.81
CA ASP A 35 -0.39 -10.19 17.44
C ASP A 35 -1.64 -9.47 16.95
N VAL A 36 -1.52 -8.81 15.80
CA VAL A 36 -2.64 -8.13 15.14
C VAL A 36 -3.22 -9.06 14.09
N PRO A 37 -4.47 -9.54 14.23
CA PRO A 37 -5.09 -10.39 13.22
C PRO A 37 -5.20 -9.64 11.88
N ALA A 38 -4.69 -10.23 10.79
CA ALA A 38 -4.74 -9.61 9.47
C ALA A 38 -6.16 -9.24 9.02
N ALA A 39 -7.18 -10.00 9.48
CA ALA A 39 -8.58 -9.73 9.20
C ALA A 39 -9.11 -8.39 9.78
N MET A 40 -8.43 -7.81 10.77
CA MET A 40 -8.80 -6.51 11.37
C MET A 40 -8.06 -5.33 10.72
N VAL A 41 -7.05 -5.61 9.89
CA VAL A 41 -6.24 -4.62 9.21
C VAL A 41 -6.97 -4.19 7.95
N VAL A 42 -7.31 -2.90 7.89
CA VAL A 42 -7.85 -2.26 6.68
C VAL A 42 -6.81 -1.30 6.10
N SER A 43 -7.16 -0.52 5.07
CA SER A 43 -6.25 0.45 4.47
C SER A 43 -5.75 1.54 5.40
N ARG A 44 -6.64 2.06 6.24
CA ARG A 44 -6.38 3.11 7.21
C ARG A 44 -6.71 2.55 8.57
N ASN A 45 -5.68 2.26 9.34
CA ASN A 45 -5.84 1.78 10.70
C ASN A 45 -5.61 2.90 11.70
N ASN A 46 -6.43 2.96 12.74
CA ASN A 46 -6.19 3.80 13.91
C ASN A 46 -5.79 2.90 15.08
N ILE A 47 -4.57 3.09 15.59
CA ILE A 47 -4.11 2.47 16.82
C ILE A 47 -4.28 3.48 17.94
N SER A 48 -5.07 3.11 18.94
CA SER A 48 -5.33 3.95 20.11
C SER A 48 -4.95 3.22 21.39
N PHE A 49 -4.46 3.99 22.35
CA PHE A 49 -3.98 3.52 23.64
C PHE A 49 -4.88 4.09 24.72
N LYS A 50 -5.37 3.24 25.62
CA LYS A 50 -6.19 3.65 26.75
C LYS A 50 -5.60 3.09 28.03
N ILE A 51 -5.35 3.96 29.01
CA ILE A 51 -4.92 3.54 30.34
C ILE A 51 -6.18 3.32 31.18
N ASN A 52 -6.34 2.14 31.73
CA ASN A 52 -7.40 1.81 32.66
C ASN A 52 -6.78 1.61 34.05
N ASP A 53 -7.20 2.44 35.00
CA ASP A 53 -6.79 2.31 36.39
C ASP A 53 -7.89 1.64 37.21
N GLY A 54 -7.60 0.47 37.78
CA GLY A 54 -8.58 -0.37 38.47
C GLY A 54 -9.02 0.13 39.85
N ASP A 55 -8.25 1.03 40.48
CA ASP A 55 -8.43 1.40 41.89
C ASP A 55 -8.95 2.84 42.10
N ALA A 56 -9.22 3.59 41.03
CA ALA A 56 -9.70 4.98 41.09
C ALA A 56 -11.21 5.06 41.42
N LEU A 57 -11.59 4.72 42.65
CA LEU A 57 -12.97 4.85 43.16
C LEU A 57 -13.35 6.29 43.56
N LEU A 58 -12.41 7.23 43.49
CA LEU A 58 -12.60 8.63 43.85
C LEU A 58 -12.08 9.51 42.71
N CYS A 59 -12.86 10.53 42.33
CA CYS A 59 -12.46 11.53 41.34
C CYS A 59 -11.37 12.43 41.97
N GLN A 60 -10.11 12.00 41.86
CA GLN A 60 -8.95 12.71 42.41
C GLN A 60 -8.55 13.84 41.46
N ARG A 61 -8.74 15.08 41.90
CA ARG A 61 -8.65 16.29 41.07
C ARG A 61 -7.21 16.67 40.66
N ASP A 62 -6.20 16.21 41.39
CA ASP A 62 -4.82 16.72 41.30
C ASP A 62 -3.76 15.62 41.12
N LEU A 63 -3.98 14.63 40.23
CA LEU A 63 -3.01 13.55 39.94
C LEU A 63 -2.44 13.55 38.52
N SER A 64 -2.54 14.66 37.77
CA SER A 64 -2.12 14.72 36.36
C SER A 64 -0.66 14.30 36.12
N ASP A 65 0.23 14.54 37.08
CA ASP A 65 1.67 14.22 36.96
C ASP A 65 2.05 12.82 37.50
N SER A 66 1.11 12.08 38.11
CA SER A 66 1.43 10.80 38.76
C SER A 66 1.31 9.58 37.84
N TYR A 67 0.70 9.72 36.66
CA TYR A 67 0.43 8.61 35.74
C TYR A 67 0.97 8.93 34.34
N GLN A 68 2.27 8.77 34.15
CA GLN A 68 2.90 8.88 32.84
C GLN A 68 3.28 7.48 32.30
N VAL A 69 2.91 7.24 31.04
CA VAL A 69 3.38 6.09 30.27
C VAL A 69 4.14 6.63 29.07
N THR A 70 5.41 6.26 28.96
CA THR A 70 6.23 6.65 27.81
C THR A 70 6.34 5.48 26.85
N ILE A 71 5.86 5.68 25.62
CA ILE A 71 6.08 4.72 24.53
C ILE A 71 7.48 4.97 23.98
N MET A 72 8.35 3.98 24.13
CA MET A 72 9.74 4.08 23.68
C MET A 72 9.81 4.06 22.14
N PRO A 73 10.75 4.81 21.54
CA PRO A 73 10.88 4.92 20.07
C PRO A 73 11.34 3.62 19.39
N ASN A 74 11.75 2.60 20.16
CA ASN A 74 12.06 1.26 19.66
C ASN A 74 10.81 0.40 19.41
N THR A 75 9.61 0.91 19.70
CA THR A 75 8.35 0.24 19.34
C THR A 75 8.26 0.11 17.82
N ARG A 76 8.02 -1.10 17.33
CA ARG A 76 7.92 -1.40 15.90
C ARG A 76 6.59 -2.10 15.59
N LEU A 77 6.10 -1.88 14.37
CA LEU A 77 4.97 -2.59 13.79
C LEU A 77 5.49 -3.38 12.60
N ASP A 78 5.51 -4.71 12.74
CA ASP A 78 5.90 -5.61 11.67
C ASP A 78 4.64 -6.04 10.90
N LEU A 79 4.60 -5.78 9.58
CA LEU A 79 3.48 -6.11 8.71
C LEU A 79 3.94 -7.05 7.60
N GLU A 80 3.25 -8.18 7.47
CA GLU A 80 3.45 -9.11 6.36
C GLU A 80 2.28 -8.98 5.38
N ALA A 81 2.59 -8.63 4.13
CA ALA A 81 1.60 -8.46 3.07
C ALA A 81 1.73 -9.59 2.05
N GLN A 82 0.60 -10.20 1.69
CA GLN A 82 0.53 -11.18 0.61
C GLN A 82 -0.05 -10.51 -0.64
N GLN A 83 0.70 -10.57 -1.75
CA GLN A 83 0.21 -10.10 -3.04
C GLN A 83 -0.85 -11.08 -3.57
N LEU A 84 -2.13 -10.66 -3.60
CA LEU A 84 -3.18 -11.45 -4.23
C LEU A 84 -3.06 -11.42 -5.75
N ASN A 85 -3.23 -12.59 -6.38
CA ASN A 85 -3.36 -12.72 -7.83
C ASN A 85 -4.79 -12.35 -8.24
N ILE A 86 -5.05 -11.05 -8.39
CA ILE A 86 -6.34 -10.55 -8.88
C ILE A 86 -6.39 -10.84 -10.39
N ALA A 87 -7.52 -11.40 -10.85
CA ALA A 87 -7.74 -11.68 -12.26
C ALA A 87 -7.57 -10.41 -13.11
N ALA A 88 -7.13 -10.58 -14.34
CA ALA A 88 -6.87 -9.49 -15.29
C ALA A 88 -8.18 -8.85 -15.79
N ASP A 89 -8.87 -8.11 -14.93
CA ASP A 89 -10.13 -7.42 -15.20
C ASP A 89 -9.97 -5.90 -15.09
N LEU A 90 -10.44 -5.19 -16.12
CA LEU A 90 -10.44 -3.73 -16.19
C LEU A 90 -11.44 -3.09 -15.22
N SER A 91 -12.38 -3.86 -14.67
CA SER A 91 -13.37 -3.36 -13.69
C SER A 91 -12.73 -2.80 -12.40
N HIS A 92 -11.50 -3.20 -12.10
CA HIS A 92 -10.77 -2.78 -10.88
C HIS A 92 -9.80 -1.61 -11.15
N PHE A 93 -9.71 -1.11 -12.38
CA PHE A 93 -8.87 0.03 -12.70
C PHE A 93 -9.30 1.26 -11.89
N PRO A 94 -8.37 1.99 -11.22
CA PRO A 94 -6.92 2.03 -11.46
C PRO A 94 -6.05 1.05 -10.66
N ARG A 95 -6.63 0.18 -9.82
CA ARG A 95 -5.84 -0.86 -9.14
C ARG A 95 -5.39 -1.93 -10.15
N PRO A 96 -4.18 -2.49 -10.00
CA PRO A 96 -3.19 -2.31 -8.93
C PRO A 96 -2.09 -1.28 -9.26
N PHE A 97 -2.31 -0.39 -10.24
CA PHE A 97 -1.33 0.64 -10.61
C PHE A 97 -1.31 1.79 -9.63
N LEU A 98 -2.50 2.17 -9.19
CA LEU A 98 -2.71 3.19 -8.20
C LEU A 98 -3.71 2.63 -7.21
N ASP A 99 -3.28 2.55 -5.95
CA ASP A 99 -4.17 2.24 -4.84
C ASP A 99 -4.34 3.50 -4.00
N GLU A 100 -5.56 4.05 -3.98
CA GLU A 100 -5.92 5.19 -3.11
C GLU A 100 -5.63 4.91 -1.63
N MET A 101 -5.54 3.65 -1.24
CA MET A 101 -5.25 3.25 0.13
C MET A 101 -3.76 3.28 0.46
N GLN A 102 -2.89 3.34 -0.56
CA GLN A 102 -1.45 3.35 -0.37
C GLN A 102 -0.97 4.74 0.05
N MET A 103 -0.22 4.81 1.16
CA MET A 103 0.26 6.07 1.74
C MET A 103 1.62 6.52 1.19
N THR A 104 2.24 5.71 0.33
CA THR A 104 3.56 5.98 -0.24
C THR A 104 3.45 6.47 -1.69
N PRO A 105 4.36 7.34 -2.16
CA PRO A 105 4.47 7.67 -3.57
C PRO A 105 4.59 6.39 -4.40
N THR A 106 3.87 6.32 -5.50
CA THR A 106 3.89 5.16 -6.39
C THR A 106 4.66 5.50 -7.65
N THR A 107 5.52 4.58 -8.10
CA THR A 107 6.19 4.67 -9.39
C THR A 107 5.54 3.70 -10.35
N LEU A 108 5.02 4.22 -11.46
CA LEU A 108 4.39 3.46 -12.53
C LEU A 108 5.30 3.47 -13.75
N THR A 109 5.48 2.31 -14.38
CA THR A 109 6.31 2.21 -15.58
C THR A 109 5.47 2.23 -16.85
N PHE A 110 5.82 3.07 -17.80
CA PHE A 110 5.30 3.09 -19.16
C PHE A 110 6.33 2.47 -20.11
N ALA A 111 5.92 1.46 -20.88
CA ALA A 111 6.81 0.75 -21.79
C ALA A 111 6.40 0.99 -23.24
N PHE A 112 7.34 1.41 -24.07
CA PHE A 112 7.14 1.72 -25.49
C PHE A 112 7.91 0.73 -26.38
N PRO A 113 7.49 0.51 -27.63
CA PRO A 113 8.28 -0.24 -28.61
C PRO A 113 9.56 0.50 -28.95
N ALA A 114 10.54 -0.25 -29.50
CA ALA A 114 11.81 0.30 -29.97
C ALA A 114 11.63 1.53 -30.88
N LYS A 115 10.59 1.50 -31.72
CA LYS A 115 10.17 2.64 -32.54
C LYS A 115 8.99 3.34 -31.89
N THR A 116 9.27 4.24 -30.95
CA THR A 116 8.23 5.01 -30.26
C THR A 116 7.63 6.07 -31.19
N LEU A 117 6.30 6.08 -31.31
CA LEU A 117 5.56 7.04 -32.14
C LEU A 117 5.06 8.23 -31.29
N PRO A 118 4.95 9.45 -31.86
CA PRO A 118 4.46 10.62 -31.13
C PRO A 118 3.05 10.42 -30.55
N GLU A 119 2.19 9.69 -31.27
CA GLU A 119 0.85 9.34 -30.81
C GLU A 119 0.87 8.50 -29.52
N GLN A 120 1.83 7.59 -29.38
CA GLN A 120 1.98 6.75 -28.18
C GLN A 120 2.40 7.59 -26.97
N VAL A 121 3.31 8.54 -27.18
CA VAL A 121 3.79 9.45 -26.12
C VAL A 121 2.69 10.41 -25.68
N GLY A 122 1.97 11.03 -26.62
CA GLY A 122 0.87 11.94 -26.30
C GLY A 122 -0.23 11.22 -25.53
N ALA A 123 -0.49 9.98 -25.89
CA ALA A 123 -1.46 9.16 -25.26
C ALA A 123 -0.97 8.71 -23.84
N ALA A 124 0.31 8.39 -23.65
CA ALA A 124 0.90 8.20 -22.32
C ALA A 124 0.79 9.44 -21.43
N ALA A 125 0.97 10.64 -22.00
CA ALA A 125 0.81 11.89 -21.28
C ALA A 125 -0.63 12.11 -20.79
N LEU A 126 -1.64 11.70 -21.56
CA LEU A 126 -3.05 11.77 -21.14
C LEU A 126 -3.33 10.86 -19.94
N ILE A 127 -2.84 9.62 -19.99
CA ILE A 127 -2.97 8.69 -18.85
C ILE A 127 -2.20 9.21 -17.64
N ALA A 128 -0.98 9.70 -17.83
CA ALA A 128 -0.17 10.29 -16.76
C ALA A 128 -0.90 11.45 -16.08
N SER A 129 -1.54 12.32 -16.88
CA SER A 129 -2.28 13.47 -16.37
C SER A 129 -3.48 13.02 -15.53
N TRP A 130 -4.24 12.03 -15.99
CA TRP A 130 -5.38 11.52 -15.23
C TRP A 130 -4.94 10.81 -13.94
N LEU A 131 -3.92 9.96 -14.02
CA LEU A 131 -3.35 9.29 -12.83
C LEU A 131 -2.72 10.27 -11.84
N GLY A 132 -2.16 11.39 -12.33
CA GLY A 132 -1.65 12.46 -11.48
C GLY A 132 -2.76 13.13 -10.66
N ILE A 133 -3.94 13.32 -11.25
CA ILE A 133 -5.12 13.83 -10.52
C ILE A 133 -5.58 12.78 -9.49
N GLU A 134 -5.64 11.52 -9.89
CA GLU A 134 -6.10 10.42 -9.03
C GLU A 134 -5.16 10.17 -7.84
N ALA A 135 -3.85 10.41 -8.02
CA ALA A 135 -2.86 10.29 -6.95
C ALA A 135 -2.95 11.40 -5.89
N ASP A 136 -3.57 12.53 -6.22
CA ASP A 136 -3.76 13.70 -5.35
C ASP A 136 -2.45 14.08 -4.60
N TYR A 137 -2.51 14.27 -3.28
CA TYR A 137 -1.36 14.68 -2.47
C TYR A 137 -0.24 13.63 -2.35
N ARG A 138 -0.48 12.38 -2.76
CA ARG A 138 0.49 11.26 -2.56
C ARG A 138 1.65 11.32 -3.55
N GLY A 139 1.40 11.94 -4.70
CA GLY A 139 2.34 11.99 -5.81
C GLY A 139 2.48 10.64 -6.54
N ILE A 140 2.74 10.73 -7.84
CA ILE A 140 3.02 9.58 -8.70
C ILE A 140 4.21 9.92 -9.61
N ALA A 141 5.11 8.97 -9.78
CA ALA A 141 6.23 9.07 -10.71
C ALA A 141 6.03 8.11 -11.89
N PHE A 142 6.47 8.52 -13.08
CA PHE A 142 6.34 7.71 -14.29
C PHE A 142 7.72 7.41 -14.88
N ASP A 143 8.09 6.14 -14.91
CA ASP A 143 9.30 5.67 -15.58
C ASP A 143 8.99 5.30 -17.03
N ALA A 144 9.80 5.75 -17.98
CA ALA A 144 9.65 5.39 -19.39
C ALA A 144 10.70 4.33 -19.78
N LEU A 145 10.24 3.16 -20.22
CA LEU A 145 11.07 2.09 -20.78
C LEU A 145 10.88 2.00 -22.29
N HIS A 146 11.95 1.67 -23.00
CA HIS A 146 11.95 1.47 -24.44
C HIS A 146 12.41 0.05 -24.76
N ASP A 147 11.58 -0.67 -25.53
CA ASP A 147 11.79 -2.07 -25.92
C ASP A 147 12.11 -3.02 -24.75
N GLN A 148 11.58 -2.69 -23.57
CA GLN A 148 11.78 -3.46 -22.35
C GLN A 148 10.46 -3.62 -21.63
N LEU A 149 10.27 -4.80 -21.05
CA LEU A 149 9.11 -5.08 -20.21
C LEU A 149 9.37 -4.58 -18.79
N PRO A 150 8.38 -3.93 -18.15
CA PRO A 150 8.50 -3.51 -16.77
C PRO A 150 8.65 -4.72 -15.84
N GLU A 151 9.45 -4.56 -14.78
CA GLU A 151 9.68 -5.63 -13.79
C GLU A 151 8.47 -5.85 -12.87
N LYS A 152 7.62 -4.83 -12.76
CA LYS A 152 6.39 -4.82 -11.96
C LYS A 152 5.21 -4.41 -12.84
N ASN A 153 4.09 -4.05 -12.21
CA ASN A 153 2.93 -3.49 -12.91
C ASN A 153 3.36 -2.24 -13.70
N GLY A 154 3.14 -2.25 -15.01
CA GLY A 154 3.41 -1.11 -15.87
C GLY A 154 2.52 -1.17 -17.09
N ILE A 155 2.32 -0.04 -17.75
CA ILE A 155 1.41 0.12 -18.89
C ILE A 155 2.26 0.12 -20.18
N LEU A 156 2.05 -0.84 -21.06
CA LEU A 156 2.69 -0.85 -22.38
C LEU A 156 1.94 0.08 -23.34
N PHE A 157 2.60 0.68 -24.32
CA PHE A 157 2.00 1.59 -25.29
C PHE A 157 2.43 1.16 -26.69
N GLY A 158 1.54 0.60 -27.51
CA GLY A 158 1.93 0.26 -28.90
C GLY A 158 0.77 -0.09 -29.82
N LYS A 159 1.08 -0.32 -31.10
CA LYS A 159 0.11 -0.75 -32.11
C LYS A 159 -0.02 -2.27 -32.18
N PRO A 160 -1.18 -2.81 -32.59
CA PRO A 160 -1.29 -4.21 -33.00
C PRO A 160 -0.14 -4.68 -33.88
N GLY A 161 0.53 -5.76 -33.47
CA GLY A 161 1.67 -6.36 -34.18
C GLY A 161 3.04 -5.79 -33.83
N GLU A 162 3.14 -4.71 -33.06
CA GLU A 162 4.44 -4.24 -32.55
C GLU A 162 4.99 -5.21 -31.48
N SER A 163 6.29 -5.14 -31.21
CA SER A 163 6.94 -5.93 -30.17
C SER A 163 7.58 -5.00 -29.15
N ILE A 164 7.39 -5.31 -27.86
CA ILE A 164 7.99 -4.59 -26.73
C ILE A 164 8.67 -5.63 -25.85
N GLY A 165 10.00 -5.63 -25.78
CA GLY A 165 10.75 -6.54 -24.92
C GLY A 165 10.44 -8.04 -25.19
N GLY A 166 10.22 -8.39 -26.46
CA GLY A 166 9.88 -9.74 -26.91
C GLY A 166 8.40 -10.12 -26.81
N LEU A 167 7.53 -9.23 -26.31
CA LEU A 167 6.08 -9.44 -26.28
C LEU A 167 5.43 -8.80 -27.51
N THR A 168 4.82 -9.62 -28.38
CA THR A 168 4.06 -9.13 -29.53
C THR A 168 2.67 -8.68 -29.14
N LEU A 169 2.28 -7.53 -29.68
CA LEU A 169 1.03 -6.88 -29.40
C LEU A 169 -0.16 -7.54 -30.12
N PRO A 170 -1.16 -8.18 -29.46
CA PRO A 170 -2.29 -8.76 -30.17
C PRO A 170 -3.14 -7.72 -30.89
N ALA A 171 -3.80 -8.14 -31.97
CA ALA A 171 -4.77 -7.31 -32.65
C ALA A 171 -6.02 -7.13 -31.79
N SER A 172 -6.23 -5.91 -31.29
CA SER A 172 -7.43 -5.54 -30.55
C SER A 172 -7.81 -4.08 -30.76
N ASN A 173 -9.11 -3.83 -30.91
CA ASN A 173 -9.67 -2.48 -31.04
C ASN A 173 -10.09 -1.90 -29.68
N GLY A 174 -9.24 -1.98 -28.66
CA GLY A 174 -9.56 -1.43 -27.33
C GLY A 174 -8.61 -1.83 -26.21
N LEU A 175 -8.89 -1.28 -25.03
CA LEU A 175 -8.20 -1.58 -23.76
C LEU A 175 -8.30 -3.07 -23.42
N ARG A 176 -7.18 -3.68 -23.00
CA ARG A 176 -7.16 -5.06 -22.52
C ARG A 176 -6.21 -5.23 -21.35
N CYS A 177 -6.68 -5.97 -20.34
CA CYS A 177 -5.83 -6.53 -19.30
C CYS A 177 -5.39 -7.93 -19.70
N ARG A 178 -4.10 -8.24 -19.49
CA ARG A 178 -3.53 -9.58 -19.63
C ARG A 178 -2.58 -9.82 -18.48
N SER A 179 -2.73 -10.94 -17.78
CA SER A 179 -1.68 -11.45 -16.90
C SER A 179 -0.64 -12.20 -17.74
N SER A 180 0.64 -11.85 -17.61
CA SER A 180 1.74 -12.65 -18.16
C SER A 180 2.60 -13.19 -17.00
N ILE A 181 2.63 -14.51 -16.86
CA ILE A 181 3.48 -15.24 -15.92
C ILE A 181 4.70 -15.71 -16.72
N THR A 182 5.69 -14.87 -16.95
CA THR A 182 6.98 -15.35 -17.49
C THR A 182 8.15 -14.48 -17.05
N ARG A 183 8.66 -14.75 -15.84
CA ARG A 183 10.10 -14.78 -15.55
C ARG A 183 10.36 -15.90 -14.52
N PRO A 184 11.28 -16.86 -14.74
CA PRO A 184 11.35 -18.09 -13.93
C PRO A 184 12.04 -17.97 -12.57
N THR A 185 12.44 -16.78 -12.09
CA THR A 185 13.41 -16.71 -10.98
C THR A 185 13.11 -15.80 -9.81
N ARG A 186 11.94 -15.15 -9.70
CA ARG A 186 11.45 -14.62 -8.42
C ARG A 186 9.98 -14.24 -8.53
N SER A 187 9.20 -14.68 -7.56
CA SER A 187 7.78 -14.41 -7.38
C SER A 187 7.56 -12.91 -7.15
N THR A 188 7.29 -12.16 -8.22
CA THR A 188 6.72 -10.81 -8.14
C THR A 188 5.80 -10.62 -9.35
N SER A 189 4.53 -10.31 -9.10
CA SER A 189 3.46 -10.46 -10.09
C SER A 189 3.10 -9.20 -10.86
N CYS A 190 2.73 -9.43 -12.13
CA CYS A 190 1.91 -8.72 -13.11
C CYS A 190 2.46 -7.49 -13.88
N CYS A 191 2.07 -7.46 -15.16
CA CYS A 191 2.57 -6.67 -16.29
C CYS A 191 1.32 -6.22 -17.06
N TRP A 192 1.19 -4.95 -17.49
CA TRP A 192 -0.07 -4.43 -18.03
C TRP A 192 0.09 -3.65 -19.34
N TRP A 193 -1.01 -3.42 -20.05
CA TRP A 193 -0.97 -3.12 -21.47
C TRP A 193 -1.92 -2.00 -21.87
N TRP A 194 -1.47 -1.17 -22.82
CA TRP A 194 -2.24 -0.16 -23.52
C TRP A 194 -1.83 -0.03 -25.00
N ALA A 195 -2.82 0.32 -25.81
CA ALA A 195 -2.67 0.68 -27.20
C ALA A 195 -3.70 1.77 -27.49
N ILE A 196 -3.34 3.05 -27.38
CA ILE A 196 -4.07 4.07 -28.10
C ILE A 196 -3.55 4.10 -29.52
N THR A 197 -4.44 3.73 -30.43
CA THR A 197 -4.43 4.29 -31.76
C THR A 197 -5.84 4.78 -32.03
N ASN A 198 -6.02 6.09 -32.14
CA ASN A 198 -7.03 6.59 -33.05
C ASN A 198 -6.39 7.70 -33.89
N SER A 199 -6.14 7.34 -35.14
CA SER A 199 -6.02 8.26 -36.26
C SER A 199 -7.45 8.57 -36.70
N ASN A 200 -7.87 9.82 -36.53
CA ASN A 200 -8.61 10.51 -37.57
C ASN A 200 -8.21 11.99 -37.56
#